data_AF-A0A836LFK8-F1
#
_entry.id   AF-A0A836LFK8-F1
#
_cell.length_a   1.000
_cell.length_b   1.000
_cell.length_c   1.000
_cell.angle_alpha   90.00
_cell.angle_beta   90.00
_cell.angle_gamma   90.00
#
_symmetry.space_group_name_H-M   'P 1'
#
loop_
_entity.id
_entity.type
_entity.pdbx_description
1 polymer ?
#
loop_
_entity_poly.entity_id
_entity_poly.type
_entity_poly.pdbx_seq_one_letter_code
_entity_poly.pdbx_strand_id
1 'polypeptide(L)'
;MNAEFSLLQHLGVTVDKCEPSADRVLPTPSEGKAFRVWAPTQRPPSKCGPAEETCRVLDKRRQGAHPSYADPTGEVRLRRKNGVEVQYIVYNSKIPSVYGINKRLAEKKKLERERENNSALADYGLEQGEDEAREEEARRELLRELLRCNEDQARLKKEEEHRERERRVAHECIVSQHNATEAAREEGAICKKALEETVGIAAAERPTRREEARAGATEDMRGAASFWDAMDEDDRRRVAATERARQLAEENFRVAEQRRAERKAEEQAERERTQAELTELQRQLTQEHAKDVERHRRNAEALRRAQEAKRERLCRADAVAHSQVVPSGSLFDAMERRERVEALRSQQKQRENMTLNARLAAEKRASAQAERDRERQSAAEYAKAELEKFQREVERVRQRRQNERLQQEEAAAAAAKARQAQADAARHKEPSSEAFLFWPASRTLRAEEAKTTENRRFHEDLRRDAEKKRNDCARKKEEERARDRALIEYDTRSAQEAAARERKEAREKAEDLRRTLEAQIAQKRQKTVGMRQACAAVDVRYVPATEAVRVYRCPVTGELLPASAYDFGVQRGR
;
A
#
# COMPACT_ATOMS: atom_id res chain seq x y z
N MET A 1 -1.17 -36.49 -16.33
CA MET A 1 -1.56 -35.97 -15.00
C MET A 1 -0.71 -34.75 -14.75
N ASN A 2 -1.34 -33.57 -14.73
CA ASN A 2 -0.63 -32.29 -14.83
C ASN A 2 -0.16 -31.81 -13.46
N ALA A 3 1.02 -31.18 -13.44
CA ALA A 3 1.82 -30.74 -12.29
C ALA A 3 1.18 -29.61 -11.45
N GLU A 4 -0.11 -29.33 -11.61
CA GLU A 4 -0.79 -28.19 -11.00
C GLU A 4 -1.49 -28.53 -9.67
N PHE A 5 -1.43 -29.80 -9.23
CA PHE A 5 -2.14 -30.26 -8.03
C PHE A 5 -1.24 -30.67 -6.85
N SER A 6 0.09 -30.58 -6.99
CA SER A 6 1.01 -30.97 -5.91
C SER A 6 0.95 -30.07 -4.67
N LEU A 7 0.48 -28.82 -4.80
CA LEU A 7 0.38 -27.89 -3.67
C LEU A 7 -0.77 -28.23 -2.70
N LEU A 8 -1.83 -28.88 -3.20
CA LEU A 8 -3.02 -29.22 -2.41
C LEU A 8 -2.81 -30.46 -1.53
N GLN A 9 -1.83 -31.30 -1.87
CA GLN A 9 -1.50 -32.52 -1.13
C GLN A 9 -0.70 -32.23 0.15
N HIS A 10 0.07 -31.14 0.17
CA HIS A 10 0.82 -30.70 1.36
C HIS A 10 -0.04 -29.95 2.39
N LEU A 11 -1.27 -29.57 2.04
CA LEU A 11 -2.22 -28.88 2.92
C LEU A 11 -3.21 -29.83 3.62
N GLY A 12 -3.04 -31.16 3.47
CA GLY A 12 -3.87 -32.15 4.17
C GLY A 12 -5.32 -32.22 3.69
N VAL A 13 -5.65 -31.63 2.53
CA VAL A 13 -6.99 -31.67 1.97
C VAL A 13 -7.14 -32.93 1.10
N THR A 14 -7.81 -33.95 1.64
CA THR A 14 -8.23 -35.11 0.85
C THR A 14 -9.44 -34.72 0.02
N VAL A 15 -9.27 -34.64 -1.31
CA VAL A 15 -10.39 -34.54 -2.24
C VAL A 15 -10.89 -35.96 -2.50
N ASP A 16 -12.11 -36.27 -2.01
CA ASP A 16 -12.77 -37.52 -2.34
C ASP A 16 -12.98 -37.61 -3.86
N LYS A 17 -12.49 -38.72 -4.42
CA LYS A 17 -12.61 -39.03 -5.84
C LYS A 17 -14.08 -39.26 -6.19
N CYS A 18 -14.69 -38.32 -6.90
CA CYS A 18 -15.93 -38.59 -7.63
C CYS A 18 -15.57 -39.24 -8.98
N GLU A 19 -15.78 -40.55 -9.06
CA GLU A 19 -15.83 -41.31 -10.31
C GLU A 19 -16.91 -40.75 -11.27
N PRO A 20 -16.68 -40.82 -12.59
CA PRO A 20 -17.60 -40.27 -13.58
C PRO A 20 -18.77 -41.23 -13.81
N SER A 21 -19.98 -40.84 -13.38
CA SER A 21 -21.20 -41.54 -13.81
C SER A 21 -21.79 -40.87 -15.05
N ALA A 22 -21.92 -41.69 -16.08
CA ALA A 22 -22.54 -41.41 -17.36
C ALA A 22 -24.05 -41.11 -17.23
N ASP A 23 -24.57 -40.55 -18.32
CA ASP A 23 -25.99 -40.44 -18.65
C ASP A 23 -26.87 -39.60 -17.72
N ARG A 24 -27.18 -38.38 -18.18
CA ARG A 24 -28.58 -37.93 -18.26
C ARG A 24 -28.80 -36.78 -19.22
N VAL A 25 -29.59 -37.11 -20.22
CA VAL A 25 -30.25 -36.31 -21.25
C VAL A 25 -30.88 -35.04 -20.67
N LEU A 26 -30.66 -33.90 -21.35
CA LEU A 26 -31.41 -32.66 -21.16
C LEU A 26 -32.90 -32.86 -21.50
N PRO A 27 -33.84 -32.36 -20.69
CA PRO A 27 -35.15 -31.97 -21.18
C PRO A 27 -35.22 -30.45 -21.39
N THR A 28 -35.72 -30.09 -22.57
CA THR A 28 -36.22 -28.76 -22.94
C THR A 28 -37.42 -28.34 -22.07
N PRO A 29 -37.72 -27.03 -21.99
CA PRO A 29 -38.55 -26.46 -20.94
C PRO A 29 -40.05 -26.65 -21.22
N SER A 30 -40.83 -26.99 -20.19
CA SER A 30 -42.29 -26.89 -20.22
C SER A 30 -42.80 -25.88 -19.19
N GLU A 31 -43.90 -25.26 -19.57
CA GLU A 31 -44.57 -24.13 -18.93
C GLU A 31 -45.16 -24.46 -17.55
N GLY A 32 -45.17 -23.45 -16.67
CA GLY A 32 -46.18 -23.34 -15.62
C GLY A 32 -45.80 -23.85 -14.22
N LYS A 33 -45.33 -22.94 -13.37
CA LYS A 33 -45.82 -22.63 -12.00
C LYS A 33 -44.73 -21.91 -11.19
N ALA A 34 -44.85 -20.59 -11.11
CA ALA A 34 -44.02 -19.77 -10.20
C ALA A 34 -44.60 -19.85 -8.78
N PHE A 35 -43.85 -20.44 -7.85
CA PHE A 35 -44.13 -20.32 -6.42
C PHE A 35 -43.60 -18.98 -5.91
N ARG A 36 -44.52 -18.10 -5.52
CA ARG A 36 -44.24 -16.78 -4.94
C ARG A 36 -44.13 -16.93 -3.42
N VAL A 37 -42.91 -16.90 -2.88
CA VAL A 37 -42.71 -16.80 -1.43
C VAL A 37 -42.69 -15.32 -1.04
N TRP A 38 -43.66 -14.93 -0.22
CA TRP A 38 -43.89 -13.56 0.25
C TRP A 38 -42.94 -13.21 1.39
N ALA A 39 -42.25 -12.07 1.29
CA ALA A 39 -41.58 -11.42 2.41
C ALA A 39 -42.51 -10.37 3.05
N PRO A 40 -42.54 -10.20 4.39
CA PRO A 40 -43.41 -9.23 5.03
C PRO A 40 -42.91 -7.80 4.78
N THR A 41 -43.76 -6.97 4.17
CA THR A 41 -43.56 -5.53 4.05
C THR A 41 -44.40 -4.84 5.12
N GLN A 42 -43.75 -4.18 6.08
CA GLN A 42 -44.43 -3.20 6.93
C GLN A 42 -44.41 -1.85 6.22
N ARG A 43 -45.61 -1.38 5.84
CA ARG A 43 -45.89 -0.05 5.29
C ARG A 43 -45.88 1.00 6.42
N PRO A 44 -45.48 2.26 6.14
CA PRO A 44 -45.88 3.40 6.96
C PRO A 44 -47.35 3.76 6.68
N PRO A 45 -48.09 4.35 7.64
CA PRO A 45 -49.49 4.65 7.46
C PRO A 45 -49.67 5.89 6.56
N SER A 46 -50.50 5.74 5.54
CA SER A 46 -51.22 6.85 4.89
C SER A 46 -52.65 6.88 5.42
N LYS A 47 -53.16 8.08 5.75
CA LYS A 47 -54.59 8.37 5.76
C LYS A 47 -54.84 9.79 5.26
N CYS A 48 -55.70 9.85 4.23
CA CYS A 48 -56.59 10.95 3.83
C CYS A 48 -55.89 12.23 3.32
N GLY A 49 -56.17 12.79 2.15
CA GLY A 49 -57.32 12.78 1.24
C GLY A 49 -57.27 14.09 0.42
N PRO A 50 -58.08 14.25 -0.63
CA PRO A 50 -57.62 14.80 -1.92
C PRO A 50 -58.07 16.26 -2.18
N ALA A 51 -57.31 16.98 -3.00
CA ALA A 51 -57.85 18.03 -3.87
C ALA A 51 -56.87 18.32 -5.00
N GLU A 52 -57.39 18.22 -6.21
CA GLU A 52 -56.85 18.75 -7.46
C GLU A 52 -56.49 20.23 -7.31
N GLU A 53 -55.43 20.68 -7.99
CA GLU A 53 -55.42 21.94 -8.74
C GLU A 53 -54.00 22.27 -9.21
N THR A 54 -53.83 22.20 -10.53
CA THR A 54 -53.11 23.16 -11.37
C THR A 54 -51.77 23.73 -10.92
N CYS A 55 -50.79 23.51 -11.80
CA CYS A 55 -49.61 24.34 -12.03
C CYS A 55 -49.81 25.81 -11.66
N ARG A 56 -49.16 26.26 -10.59
CA ARG A 56 -48.58 27.60 -10.49
C ARG A 56 -47.24 27.50 -9.78
N VAL A 57 -46.17 27.68 -10.56
CA VAL A 57 -44.87 28.10 -10.05
C VAL A 57 -45.08 29.48 -9.45
N LEU A 58 -45.40 29.51 -8.16
CA LEU A 58 -45.34 30.74 -7.38
C LEU A 58 -43.88 30.93 -6.99
N ASP A 59 -43.24 31.87 -7.69
CA ASP A 59 -41.99 32.52 -7.29
C ASP A 59 -42.17 33.17 -5.90
N LYS A 60 -42.09 32.35 -4.86
CA LYS A 60 -41.86 32.85 -3.52
C LYS A 60 -40.37 33.16 -3.44
N ARG A 61 -40.08 34.46 -3.58
CA ARG A 61 -38.86 35.11 -3.08
C ARG A 61 -38.63 34.66 -1.63
N ARG A 62 -37.93 33.54 -1.45
CA ARG A 62 -37.39 33.17 -0.15
C ARG A 62 -36.26 34.15 0.11
N GLN A 63 -36.52 35.07 1.03
CA GLN A 63 -35.49 35.83 1.72
C GLN A 63 -34.35 34.86 2.04
N GLY A 64 -33.15 35.22 1.59
CA GLY A 64 -31.97 34.38 1.65
C GLY A 64 -31.83 33.77 3.05
N ALA A 65 -31.64 32.45 3.09
CA ALA A 65 -31.14 31.81 4.29
C ALA A 65 -29.84 32.53 4.66
N HIS A 66 -29.80 33.11 5.86
CA HIS A 66 -28.62 33.83 6.34
C HIS A 66 -27.37 32.97 6.19
N PRO A 67 -26.28 33.53 5.65
CA PRO A 67 -25.06 32.79 5.45
C PRO A 67 -24.35 32.63 6.81
N SER A 68 -24.71 31.61 7.59
CA SER A 68 -23.86 31.18 8.71
C SER A 68 -22.69 30.37 8.15
N TYR A 69 -21.75 31.09 7.54
CA TYR A 69 -20.45 30.53 7.18
C TYR A 69 -19.74 30.10 8.46
N ALA A 70 -19.31 28.84 8.47
CA ALA A 70 -18.13 28.45 9.22
C ALA A 70 -16.93 29.04 8.46
N ASP A 71 -16.33 30.08 9.02
CA ASP A 71 -15.00 30.50 8.63
C ASP A 71 -13.99 29.41 9.03
N PRO A 72 -12.98 29.10 8.21
CA PRO A 72 -11.93 28.13 8.54
C PRO A 72 -10.91 28.66 9.56
N THR A 73 -11.04 29.92 9.98
CA THR A 73 -10.28 30.54 11.07
C THR A 73 -11.12 30.47 12.34
N GLY A 74 -10.76 29.56 13.25
CA GLY A 74 -11.52 29.28 14.47
C GLY A 74 -11.79 30.54 15.30
N GLU A 75 -13.04 31.01 15.28
CA GLU A 75 -13.54 32.06 16.16
C GLU A 75 -14.66 31.51 17.04
N VAL A 76 -14.59 31.83 18.34
CA VAL A 76 -15.65 31.57 19.32
C VAL A 76 -16.72 32.64 19.14
N ARG A 77 -17.95 32.26 18.80
CA ARG A 77 -19.09 33.19 18.74
C ARG A 77 -20.02 33.01 19.93
N LEU A 78 -20.23 34.10 20.65
CA LEU A 78 -21.23 34.23 21.71
C LEU A 78 -22.58 34.57 21.08
N ARG A 79 -23.62 33.78 21.34
CA ARG A 79 -24.99 34.13 20.96
C ARG A 79 -25.91 34.03 22.16
N ARG A 80 -26.61 35.12 22.47
CA ARG A 80 -27.71 35.14 23.45
C ARG A 80 -28.97 34.61 22.78
N LYS A 81 -29.48 33.49 23.27
CA LYS A 81 -30.86 33.04 23.02
C LYS A 81 -31.52 32.84 24.38
N ASN A 82 -32.69 33.45 24.57
CA ASN A 82 -33.50 33.33 25.79
C ASN A 82 -32.79 33.76 27.09
N GLY A 83 -32.02 34.86 27.05
CA GLY A 83 -31.40 35.45 28.25
C GLY A 83 -30.21 34.67 28.83
N VAL A 84 -29.82 33.55 28.23
CA VAL A 84 -28.62 32.78 28.63
C VAL A 84 -27.56 32.90 27.53
N GLU A 85 -26.35 33.25 27.94
CA GLU A 85 -25.17 33.23 27.07
C GLU A 85 -24.70 31.79 26.89
N VAL A 86 -24.80 31.27 25.66
CA VAL A 86 -24.29 29.95 25.32
C VAL A 86 -23.02 30.14 24.48
N GLN A 87 -21.89 29.65 25.01
CA GLN A 87 -20.61 29.60 24.31
C GLN A 87 -20.62 28.42 23.34
N TYR A 88 -20.45 28.69 22.04
CA TYR A 88 -20.23 27.65 21.04
C TYR A 88 -18.74 27.60 20.71
N ILE A 89 -18.07 26.54 21.17
CA ILE A 89 -16.70 26.22 20.74
C ILE A 89 -16.82 25.39 19.46
N VAL A 90 -16.50 25.99 18.32
CA VAL A 90 -16.44 25.29 17.04
C VAL A 90 -15.04 24.70 16.91
N TYR A 91 -14.93 23.38 17.06
CA TYR A 91 -13.65 22.69 16.89
C TYR A 91 -13.25 22.69 15.41
N ASN A 92 -11.99 22.99 15.14
CA ASN A 92 -11.35 22.84 13.83
C ASN A 92 -11.33 21.35 13.44
N SER A 93 -12.42 20.84 12.86
CA SER A 93 -12.35 19.53 12.21
C SER A 93 -11.46 19.66 10.99
N LYS A 94 -10.38 18.88 10.92
CA LYS A 94 -9.54 18.71 9.72
C LYS A 94 -10.32 18.23 8.48
N ILE A 95 -11.62 17.95 8.63
CA ILE A 95 -12.53 17.49 7.59
C ILE A 95 -13.28 18.73 7.06
N PRO A 96 -13.09 19.10 5.78
CA PRO A 96 -13.85 20.17 5.14
C PRO A 96 -15.35 19.84 5.18
N SER A 97 -16.19 20.83 5.49
CA SER A 97 -17.63 20.65 5.46
C SER A 97 -18.10 20.29 4.04
N VAL A 98 -19.17 19.50 3.92
CA VAL A 98 -19.78 19.12 2.62
C VAL A 98 -20.08 20.35 1.76
N TYR A 99 -20.50 21.45 2.39
CA TYR A 99 -20.70 22.73 1.72
C TYR A 99 -19.39 23.33 1.19
N GLY A 100 -18.30 23.26 1.96
CA GLY A 100 -16.97 23.69 1.51
C GLY A 100 -16.43 22.85 0.35
N ILE A 101 -16.68 21.54 0.37
CA ILE A 101 -16.36 20.63 -0.76
C ILE A 101 -17.18 21.01 -2.00
N ASN A 102 -18.50 21.21 -1.84
CA ASN A 102 -19.38 21.59 -2.95
C ASN A 102 -19.02 22.96 -3.54
N LYS A 103 -18.64 23.93 -2.70
CA LYS A 103 -18.16 25.24 -3.15
C LYS A 103 -16.86 25.12 -3.95
N ARG A 104 -15.89 24.35 -3.46
CA ARG A 104 -14.64 24.07 -4.19
C ARG A 104 -14.88 23.33 -5.50
N LEU A 105 -15.83 22.39 -5.54
CA LEU A 105 -16.22 21.70 -6.77
C LEU A 105 -16.92 22.65 -7.76
N ALA A 106 -17.76 23.56 -7.28
CA ALA A 106 -18.39 24.58 -8.12
C ALA A 106 -17.37 25.58 -8.68
N GLU A 107 -16.40 26.00 -7.86
CA GLU A 107 -15.28 26.86 -8.29
C GLU A 107 -14.38 26.16 -9.30
N LYS A 108 -14.05 24.87 -9.09
CA LYS A 108 -13.32 24.06 -10.09
C LYS A 108 -14.08 23.94 -11.41
N LYS A 109 -15.39 23.65 -11.37
CA LYS A 109 -16.22 23.59 -12.58
C LYS A 109 -16.32 24.93 -13.30
N LYS A 110 -16.31 26.06 -12.58
CA LYS A 110 -16.23 27.39 -13.20
C LYS A 110 -14.89 27.61 -13.89
N LEU A 111 -13.79 27.26 -13.23
CA LEU A 111 -12.44 27.34 -13.80
C LEU A 111 -12.27 26.42 -15.02
N GLU A 112 -12.85 25.22 -15.00
CA GLU A 112 -12.87 24.31 -16.15
C GLU A 112 -13.66 24.93 -17.31
N ARG A 113 -14.84 25.49 -17.06
CA ARG A 113 -15.64 26.18 -18.09
C ARG A 113 -14.96 27.43 -18.63
N GLU A 114 -14.29 28.21 -17.78
CA GLU A 114 -13.50 29.37 -18.22
C GLU A 114 -12.30 28.94 -19.06
N ARG A 115 -11.68 27.78 -18.75
CA ARG A 115 -10.62 27.20 -19.59
C ARG A 115 -11.15 26.64 -20.92
N GLU A 116 -12.31 26.02 -20.92
CA GLU A 116 -12.99 25.55 -22.14
C GLU A 116 -13.35 26.72 -23.04
N ASN A 117 -13.91 27.79 -22.46
CA ASN A 117 -14.25 29.03 -23.17
C ASN A 117 -13.02 29.82 -23.66
N ASN A 118 -11.88 29.70 -22.97
CA ASN A 118 -10.61 30.30 -23.38
C ASN A 118 -9.76 29.38 -24.26
N SER A 119 -10.24 28.17 -24.58
CA SER A 119 -9.57 27.29 -25.53
C SER A 119 -9.92 27.74 -26.94
N ALA A 120 -8.93 27.87 -27.82
CA ALA A 120 -9.15 28.31 -29.20
C ALA A 120 -10.06 27.35 -29.98
N LEU A 121 -10.19 26.10 -29.51
CA LEU A 121 -11.17 25.10 -29.92
C LEU A 121 -12.64 25.57 -29.89
N ALA A 122 -13.00 26.53 -29.04
CA ALA A 122 -14.35 27.10 -29.00
C ALA A 122 -14.63 28.07 -30.16
N ASP A 123 -13.58 28.68 -30.74
CA ASP A 123 -13.69 29.68 -31.79
C ASP A 123 -13.56 29.10 -33.21
N TYR A 124 -13.12 27.84 -33.37
CA TYR A 124 -13.10 27.16 -34.68
C TYR A 124 -14.50 26.65 -35.06
N GLY A 125 -15.41 27.57 -35.33
CA GLY A 125 -16.56 27.30 -36.18
C GLY A 125 -16.05 27.03 -37.59
N LEU A 126 -16.01 25.75 -38.00
CA LEU A 126 -15.85 25.39 -39.41
C LEU A 126 -17.10 25.85 -40.16
N GLU A 127 -17.15 27.13 -40.53
CA GLU A 127 -18.13 27.61 -41.49
C GLU A 127 -17.88 26.87 -42.80
N GLN A 128 -18.84 26.05 -43.21
CA GLN A 128 -18.82 25.33 -44.48
C GLN A 128 -18.99 26.36 -45.60
N GLY A 129 -17.88 26.87 -46.14
CA GLY A 129 -17.91 27.93 -47.16
C GLY A 129 -16.56 28.19 -47.83
N GLU A 130 -16.41 27.64 -49.03
CA GLU A 130 -15.60 28.05 -50.19
C GLU A 130 -14.06 28.18 -50.10
N ASP A 131 -13.42 28.22 -48.92
CA ASP A 131 -11.96 28.33 -48.79
C ASP A 131 -11.27 27.07 -48.24
N GLU A 132 -11.01 26.06 -49.10
CA GLU A 132 -10.36 24.78 -48.73
C GLU A 132 -9.02 24.97 -47.98
N ALA A 133 -8.25 26.01 -48.32
CA ALA A 133 -6.97 26.31 -47.68
C ALA A 133 -7.14 26.73 -46.21
N ARG A 134 -8.20 27.49 -45.89
CA ARG A 134 -8.50 27.91 -44.52
C ARG A 134 -9.04 26.76 -43.69
N GLU A 135 -9.83 25.86 -44.29
CA GLU A 135 -10.26 24.62 -43.64
C GLU A 135 -9.09 23.70 -43.31
N GLU A 136 -8.11 23.58 -44.21
CA GLU A 136 -6.90 22.78 -43.95
C GLU A 136 -6.06 23.38 -42.82
N GLU A 137 -5.93 24.70 -42.76
CA GLU A 137 -5.22 25.39 -41.67
C GLU A 137 -5.94 25.19 -40.32
N ALA A 138 -7.27 25.37 -40.28
CA ALA A 138 -8.07 25.08 -39.09
C ALA A 138 -7.98 23.61 -38.64
N ARG A 139 -7.99 22.66 -39.59
CA ARG A 139 -7.78 21.23 -39.28
C ARG A 139 -6.38 20.97 -38.72
N ARG A 140 -5.34 21.63 -39.24
CA ARG A 140 -3.97 21.50 -38.75
C ARG A 140 -3.82 22.09 -37.34
N GLU A 141 -4.47 23.20 -37.06
CA GLU A 141 -4.46 23.83 -35.73
C GLU A 141 -5.24 23.00 -34.71
N LEU A 142 -6.43 22.51 -35.06
CA LEU A 142 -7.19 21.57 -34.26
C LEU A 142 -6.39 20.31 -33.91
N LEU A 143 -5.68 19.72 -34.89
CA LEU A 143 -4.83 18.56 -34.66
C LEU A 143 -3.66 18.87 -33.72
N ARG A 144 -3.06 20.06 -33.78
CA ARG A 144 -2.00 20.47 -32.85
C ARG A 144 -2.52 20.62 -31.43
N GLU A 145 -3.72 21.16 -31.27
CA GLU A 145 -4.36 21.31 -29.95
C GLU A 145 -4.78 19.96 -29.37
N LEU A 146 -5.34 19.06 -30.19
CA LEU A 146 -5.66 17.69 -29.76
C LEU A 146 -4.39 16.91 -29.37
N LEU A 147 -3.28 17.10 -30.07
CA LEU A 147 -1.99 16.53 -29.69
C LEU A 147 -1.50 17.08 -28.34
N ARG A 148 -1.59 18.41 -28.12
CA ARG A 148 -1.27 19.02 -26.81
C ARG A 148 -2.16 18.48 -25.70
N CYS A 149 -3.48 18.40 -25.90
CA CYS A 149 -4.39 17.83 -24.91
C CYS A 149 -4.08 16.36 -24.62
N ASN A 150 -3.70 15.56 -25.62
CA ASN A 150 -3.27 14.18 -25.42
C ASN A 150 -1.98 14.09 -24.59
N GLU A 151 -1.00 14.96 -24.87
CA GLU A 151 0.24 15.05 -24.11
C GLU A 151 -0.01 15.44 -22.65
N ASP A 152 -0.88 16.43 -22.42
CA ASP A 152 -1.25 16.88 -21.07
C ASP A 152 -2.05 15.80 -20.31
N GLN A 153 -2.97 15.09 -20.96
CA GLN A 153 -3.64 13.93 -20.37
C GLN A 153 -2.67 12.80 -20.04
N ALA A 154 -1.69 12.55 -20.90
CA ALA A 154 -0.65 11.55 -20.64
C ALA A 154 0.26 11.96 -19.46
N ARG A 155 0.55 13.25 -19.30
CA ARG A 155 1.28 13.78 -18.15
C ARG A 155 0.48 13.63 -16.86
N LEU A 156 -0.80 14.02 -16.86
CA LEU A 156 -1.69 13.88 -15.70
C LEU A 156 -1.84 12.42 -15.27
N LYS A 157 -2.00 11.48 -16.21
CA LYS A 157 -2.04 10.05 -15.90
C LYS A 157 -0.76 9.56 -15.23
N LYS A 158 0.42 9.99 -15.71
CA LYS A 158 1.70 9.65 -15.07
C LYS A 158 1.82 10.24 -13.67
N GLU A 159 1.36 11.47 -13.46
CA GLU A 159 1.33 12.07 -12.12
C GLU A 159 0.38 11.32 -11.18
N GLU A 160 -0.79 10.90 -11.66
CA GLU A 160 -1.75 10.10 -10.88
C GLU A 160 -1.16 8.73 -10.53
N GLU A 161 -0.52 8.05 -11.49
CA GLU A 161 0.19 6.79 -11.24
C GLU A 161 1.31 6.96 -10.20
N HIS A 162 2.06 8.07 -10.24
CA HIS A 162 3.06 8.37 -9.22
C HIS A 162 2.43 8.58 -7.84
N ARG A 163 1.35 9.38 -7.75
CA ARG A 163 0.62 9.58 -6.49
C ARG A 163 -0.01 8.28 -5.96
N GLU A 164 -0.43 7.38 -6.83
CA GLU A 164 -0.91 6.05 -6.42
C GLU A 164 0.22 5.17 -5.90
N ARG A 165 1.39 5.17 -6.55
CA ARG A 165 2.57 4.45 -6.06
C ARG A 165 3.00 4.97 -4.69
N GLU A 166 3.04 6.28 -4.49
CA GLU A 166 3.31 6.90 -3.19
C GLU A 166 2.29 6.45 -2.12
N ARG A 167 1.00 6.39 -2.46
CA ARG A 167 -0.02 5.87 -1.54
C ARG A 167 0.18 4.40 -1.21
N ARG A 168 0.56 3.57 -2.19
CA ARG A 168 0.85 2.15 -1.96
C ARG A 168 2.05 1.97 -1.04
N VAL A 169 3.15 2.68 -1.30
CA VAL A 169 4.35 2.65 -0.45
C VAL A 169 4.03 3.15 0.96
N ALA A 170 3.27 4.25 1.10
CA ALA A 170 2.86 4.74 2.42
C ALA A 170 1.99 3.72 3.18
N HIS A 171 1.08 3.05 2.48
CA HIS A 171 0.26 1.98 3.06
C HIS A 171 1.12 0.78 3.46
N GLU A 172 2.05 0.34 2.62
CA GLU A 172 3.01 -0.73 2.93
C GLU A 172 3.86 -0.38 4.16
N CYS A 173 4.36 0.86 4.27
CA CYS A 173 5.08 1.31 5.46
C CYS A 173 4.23 1.27 6.74
N ILE A 174 2.96 1.67 6.66
CA ILE A 174 2.03 1.61 7.81
C ILE A 174 1.80 0.15 8.22
N VAL A 175 1.59 -0.75 7.26
CA VAL A 175 1.41 -2.19 7.53
C VAL A 175 2.67 -2.80 8.15
N SER A 176 3.86 -2.48 7.62
CA SER A 176 5.13 -2.93 8.21
C SER A 176 5.34 -2.41 9.62
N GLN A 177 4.98 -1.14 9.89
CA GLN A 177 5.03 -0.59 11.25
C GLN A 177 4.04 -1.29 12.17
N HIS A 178 2.81 -1.56 11.72
CA HIS A 178 1.83 -2.31 12.49
C HIS A 178 2.35 -3.70 12.85
N ASN A 179 2.84 -4.46 11.87
CA ASN A 179 3.41 -5.80 12.08
C ASN A 179 4.62 -5.77 13.03
N ALA A 180 5.49 -4.77 12.93
CA ALA A 180 6.61 -4.60 13.85
C ALA A 180 6.12 -4.29 15.29
N THR A 181 5.06 -3.50 15.44
CA THR A 181 4.46 -3.26 16.77
C THR A 181 3.74 -4.48 17.33
N GLU A 182 3.15 -5.33 16.50
CA GLU A 182 2.55 -6.60 16.93
C GLU A 182 3.63 -7.61 17.35
N ALA A 183 4.70 -7.75 16.56
CA ALA A 183 5.84 -8.59 16.94
C ALA A 183 6.47 -8.14 18.27
N ALA A 184 6.65 -6.83 18.49
CA ALA A 184 7.15 -6.30 19.76
C ALA A 184 6.20 -6.56 20.94
N ARG A 185 4.88 -6.60 20.71
CA ARG A 185 3.89 -6.96 21.73
C ARG A 185 3.94 -8.45 22.07
N GLU A 186 4.15 -9.30 21.08
CA GLU A 186 4.31 -10.75 21.26
C GLU A 186 5.59 -11.07 22.02
N GLU A 187 6.73 -10.48 21.64
CA GLU A 187 8.00 -10.60 22.37
C GLU A 187 7.86 -10.09 23.82
N GLY A 188 7.20 -8.94 24.01
CA GLY A 188 6.91 -8.41 25.34
C GLY A 188 6.01 -9.33 26.18
N ALA A 189 5.08 -10.06 25.55
CA ALA A 189 4.23 -11.05 26.22
C ALA A 189 5.02 -12.31 26.60
N ILE A 190 5.95 -12.76 25.74
CA ILE A 190 6.85 -13.88 26.02
C ILE A 190 7.79 -13.52 27.19
N CYS A 191 8.39 -12.33 27.18
CA CYS A 191 9.24 -11.86 28.28
C CYS A 191 8.46 -11.73 29.61
N LYS A 192 7.19 -11.28 29.56
CA LYS A 192 6.34 -11.21 30.76
C LYS A 192 6.02 -12.59 31.32
N LYS A 193 5.69 -13.57 30.47
CA LYS A 193 5.46 -14.96 30.91
C LYS A 193 6.70 -15.57 31.56
N ALA A 194 7.88 -15.36 30.97
CA ALA A 194 9.14 -15.81 31.57
C ALA A 194 9.43 -15.13 32.94
N LEU A 195 9.07 -13.84 33.08
CA LEU A 195 9.16 -13.12 34.35
C LEU A 195 8.15 -13.64 35.39
N GLU A 196 6.93 -13.95 34.99
CA GLU A 196 5.91 -14.55 35.86
C GLU A 196 6.30 -15.96 36.32
N GLU A 197 6.89 -16.77 35.43
CA GLU A 197 7.42 -18.10 35.77
C GLU A 197 8.60 -18.04 36.75
N THR A 198 9.55 -17.11 36.54
CA THR A 198 10.69 -16.94 37.45
C THR A 198 10.26 -16.41 38.83
N VAL A 199 9.27 -15.52 38.88
CA VAL A 199 8.67 -15.06 40.14
C VAL A 199 7.88 -16.19 40.81
N GLY A 200 7.19 -17.05 40.04
CA GLY A 200 6.49 -18.23 40.53
C GLY A 200 7.43 -19.25 41.18
N ILE A 201 8.58 -19.51 40.56
CA ILE A 201 9.63 -20.39 41.11
C ILE A 201 10.21 -19.78 42.39
N ALA A 202 10.55 -18.49 42.39
CA ALA A 202 11.06 -17.81 43.59
C ALA A 202 10.05 -17.73 44.74
N ALA A 203 8.75 -17.67 44.45
CA ALA A 203 7.68 -17.72 45.44
C ALA A 203 7.49 -19.13 46.03
N ALA A 204 7.67 -20.17 45.21
CA ALA A 204 7.61 -21.57 45.63
C ALA A 204 8.83 -21.99 46.49
N GLU A 205 10.01 -21.39 46.26
CA GLU A 205 11.22 -21.60 47.08
C GLU A 205 11.22 -20.78 48.40
N ARG A 206 10.30 -19.84 48.56
CA ARG A 206 10.22 -18.97 49.74
C ARG A 206 9.77 -19.66 51.04
N PRO A 207 8.80 -20.61 51.05
CA PRO A 207 8.44 -21.35 52.25
C PRO A 207 9.55 -22.33 52.69
N THR A 208 10.25 -23.00 51.78
CA THR A 208 11.32 -23.97 52.11
C THR A 208 12.52 -23.29 52.76
N ARG A 209 12.96 -22.13 52.24
CA ARG A 209 14.02 -21.32 52.89
C ARG A 209 13.62 -20.74 54.24
N ARG A 210 12.32 -20.55 54.49
CA ARG A 210 11.79 -20.01 55.76
C ARG A 210 11.68 -21.09 56.83
N GLU A 211 11.51 -22.36 56.45
CA GLU A 211 11.62 -23.51 57.35
C GLU A 211 13.07 -23.84 57.69
N GLU A 212 13.99 -23.77 56.72
CA GLU A 212 15.44 -23.94 56.94
C GLU A 212 16.01 -22.84 57.89
N ALA A 213 15.56 -21.59 57.74
CA ALA A 213 15.96 -20.50 58.63
C ALA A 213 15.34 -20.58 60.05
N ARG A 214 14.23 -21.32 60.23
CA ARG A 214 13.62 -21.54 61.55
C ARG A 214 14.24 -22.73 62.28
N ALA A 215 14.77 -23.71 61.55
CA ALA A 215 15.51 -24.83 62.13
C ALA A 215 16.88 -24.43 62.70
N GLY A 216 17.51 -23.36 62.17
CA GLY A 216 18.80 -22.85 62.67
C GLY A 216 18.72 -21.81 63.79
N ALA A 217 17.53 -21.38 64.22
CA ALA A 217 17.36 -20.29 65.20
C ALA A 217 17.13 -20.77 66.64
N THR A 218 17.05 -22.07 66.89
CA THR A 218 16.68 -22.64 68.20
C THR A 218 17.86 -23.02 69.10
N GLU A 219 19.12 -22.92 68.67
CA GLU A 219 20.27 -23.36 69.47
C GLU A 219 21.07 -22.26 70.19
N ASP A 220 20.95 -20.98 69.79
CA ASP A 220 21.81 -19.91 70.34
C ASP A 220 21.03 -18.82 71.09
N MET A 221 20.35 -19.19 72.18
CA MET A 221 19.90 -18.20 73.19
C MET A 221 20.06 -18.74 74.61
N ARG A 222 21.31 -18.90 75.05
CA ARG A 222 21.64 -18.94 76.47
C ARG A 222 23.01 -18.31 76.71
N GLY A 223 23.01 -17.00 76.97
CA GLY A 223 24.22 -16.27 77.32
C GLY A 223 24.03 -14.77 77.31
N ALA A 224 23.23 -14.23 78.23
CA ALA A 224 23.23 -12.80 78.52
C ALA A 224 24.16 -12.53 79.70
N ALA A 225 25.25 -11.81 79.46
CA ALA A 225 25.75 -10.78 80.39
C ALA A 225 26.89 -9.97 79.74
N SER A 226 26.66 -8.65 79.66
CA SER A 226 27.62 -7.54 79.58
C SER A 226 28.58 -7.49 78.39
N PHE A 227 28.46 -6.43 77.55
CA PHE A 227 29.40 -5.31 77.44
C PHE A 227 28.85 -4.32 76.38
N TRP A 228 28.53 -3.09 76.78
CA TRP A 228 27.81 -2.09 76.00
C TRP A 228 28.67 -1.30 74.98
N ASP A 229 29.73 -1.89 74.41
CA ASP A 229 30.61 -1.16 73.48
C ASP A 229 31.16 -1.98 72.30
N ALA A 230 30.61 -3.17 72.02
CA ALA A 230 30.89 -3.87 70.78
C ALA A 230 29.64 -3.82 69.89
N MET A 231 29.78 -3.27 68.67
CA MET A 231 28.77 -3.43 67.61
C MET A 231 28.28 -4.87 67.61
N ASP A 232 26.96 -5.05 67.77
CA ASP A 232 26.30 -6.34 67.87
C ASP A 232 26.81 -7.30 66.78
N GLU A 233 27.01 -8.57 67.11
CA GLU A 233 27.48 -9.57 66.12
C GLU A 233 26.59 -9.60 64.87
N ASP A 234 25.30 -9.30 65.05
CA ASP A 234 24.34 -9.17 63.97
C ASP A 234 24.63 -8.00 63.03
N ASP A 235 25.12 -6.87 63.55
CA ASP A 235 25.51 -5.73 62.72
C ASP A 235 26.79 -6.01 61.94
N ARG A 236 27.74 -6.77 62.52
CA ARG A 236 28.92 -7.25 61.79
C ARG A 236 28.53 -8.23 60.68
N ARG A 237 27.59 -9.13 60.95
CA ARG A 237 27.05 -10.07 59.94
C ARG A 237 26.31 -9.32 58.82
N ARG A 238 25.56 -8.27 59.16
CA ARG A 238 24.89 -7.41 58.18
C ARG A 238 25.88 -6.67 57.29
N VAL A 239 26.91 -6.03 57.86
CA VAL A 239 27.96 -5.35 57.09
C VAL A 239 28.67 -6.34 56.16
N ALA A 240 29.08 -7.51 56.67
CA ALA A 240 29.70 -8.54 55.84
C ALA A 240 28.78 -9.06 54.72
N ALA A 241 27.47 -9.18 54.96
CA ALA A 241 26.50 -9.55 53.94
C ALA A 241 26.34 -8.46 52.86
N THR A 242 26.34 -7.18 53.27
CA THR A 242 26.30 -6.05 52.32
C THR A 242 27.57 -5.96 51.47
N GLU A 243 28.73 -6.26 52.04
CA GLU A 243 30.01 -6.30 51.33
C GLU A 243 30.05 -7.43 50.30
N ARG A 244 29.58 -8.64 50.67
CA ARG A 244 29.47 -9.77 49.72
C ARG A 244 28.47 -9.47 48.59
N ALA A 245 27.33 -8.86 48.90
CA ALA A 245 26.36 -8.45 47.89
C ALA A 245 26.95 -7.40 46.94
N ARG A 246 27.77 -6.48 47.46
CA ARG A 246 28.49 -5.50 46.66
C ARG A 246 29.55 -6.14 45.76
N GLN A 247 30.32 -7.10 46.28
CA GLN A 247 31.30 -7.86 45.48
C GLN A 247 30.63 -8.62 44.34
N LEU A 248 29.53 -9.32 44.61
CA LEU A 248 28.75 -10.00 43.57
C LEU A 248 28.15 -9.02 42.54
N ALA A 249 27.75 -7.82 42.96
CA ALA A 249 27.27 -6.79 42.05
C ALA A 249 28.41 -6.26 41.15
N GLU A 250 29.62 -6.07 41.69
CA GLU A 250 30.80 -5.64 40.94
C GLU A 250 31.26 -6.73 39.96
N GLU A 251 31.22 -8.01 40.34
CA GLU A 251 31.50 -9.15 39.46
C GLU A 251 30.46 -9.27 38.33
N ASN A 252 29.17 -9.14 38.65
CA ASN A 252 28.11 -9.11 37.65
C ASN A 252 28.27 -7.95 36.68
N PHE A 253 28.71 -6.79 37.16
CA PHE A 253 29.00 -5.63 36.32
C PHE A 253 30.16 -5.93 35.36
N ARG A 254 31.26 -6.52 35.85
CA ARG A 254 32.42 -6.92 35.01
C ARG A 254 32.04 -7.93 33.95
N VAL A 255 31.27 -8.96 34.29
CA VAL A 255 30.80 -9.97 33.32
C VAL A 255 29.86 -9.34 32.29
N ALA A 256 28.99 -8.41 32.71
CA ALA A 256 28.13 -7.67 31.78
C ALA A 256 28.94 -6.78 30.82
N GLU A 257 30.02 -6.14 31.28
CA GLU A 257 30.92 -5.37 30.42
C GLU A 257 31.69 -6.26 29.45
N GLN A 258 32.19 -7.42 29.89
CA GLN A 258 32.84 -8.41 29.01
C GLN A 258 31.89 -8.87 27.91
N ARG A 259 30.64 -9.25 28.24
CA ARG A 259 29.63 -9.62 27.23
C ARG A 259 29.30 -8.48 26.27
N ARG A 260 29.30 -7.22 26.74
CA ARG A 260 29.11 -6.06 25.87
C ARG A 260 30.31 -5.85 24.94
N ALA A 261 31.52 -6.10 25.41
CA ALA A 261 32.73 -6.03 24.61
C ALA A 261 32.77 -7.16 23.56
N GLU A 262 32.42 -8.39 23.94
CA GLU A 262 32.31 -9.54 23.03
C GLU A 262 31.29 -9.27 21.91
N ARG A 263 30.08 -8.80 22.24
CA ARG A 263 29.08 -8.43 21.23
C ARG A 263 29.58 -7.34 20.28
N LYS A 264 30.28 -6.33 20.80
CA LYS A 264 30.88 -5.28 19.95
C LYS A 264 31.97 -5.85 19.03
N ALA A 265 32.76 -6.81 19.51
CA ALA A 265 33.77 -7.48 18.70
C ALA A 265 33.13 -8.37 17.62
N GLU A 266 32.06 -9.10 17.95
CA GLU A 266 31.27 -9.89 16.99
C GLU A 266 30.65 -9.00 15.92
N GLU A 267 30.01 -7.89 16.32
CA GLU A 267 29.45 -6.90 15.39
C GLU A 267 30.53 -6.30 14.47
N GLN A 268 31.74 -6.06 14.97
CA GLN A 268 32.86 -5.60 14.16
C GLN A 268 33.32 -6.68 13.17
N ALA A 269 33.46 -7.93 13.62
CA ALA A 269 33.84 -9.05 12.76
C ALA A 269 32.79 -9.31 11.65
N GLU A 270 31.50 -9.19 11.95
CA GLU A 270 30.44 -9.28 10.94
C GLU A 270 30.49 -8.13 9.93
N ARG A 271 30.79 -6.91 10.38
CA ARG A 271 31.00 -5.76 9.48
C ARG A 271 32.21 -5.97 8.57
N GLU A 272 33.29 -6.55 9.08
CA GLU A 272 34.46 -6.88 8.26
C GLU A 272 34.16 -7.98 7.25
N ARG A 273 33.40 -9.02 7.63
CA ARG A 273 32.95 -10.08 6.72
C ARG A 273 32.06 -9.54 5.61
N THR A 274 31.05 -8.74 5.96
CA THR A 274 30.15 -8.13 4.97
C THR A 274 30.89 -7.18 4.04
N GLN A 275 31.88 -6.42 4.54
CA GLN A 275 32.74 -5.60 3.69
C GLN A 275 33.60 -6.47 2.76
N ALA A 276 34.18 -7.56 3.24
CA ALA A 276 34.94 -8.50 2.42
C ALA A 276 34.06 -9.09 1.30
N GLU A 277 32.86 -9.57 1.62
CA GLU A 277 31.89 -10.09 0.65
C GLU A 277 31.52 -9.04 -0.41
N LEU A 278 31.27 -7.79 -0.02
CA LEU A 278 31.01 -6.69 -0.97
C LEU A 278 32.19 -6.44 -1.90
N THR A 279 33.42 -6.46 -1.39
CA THR A 279 34.62 -6.29 -2.23
C THR A 279 34.83 -7.47 -3.17
N GLU A 280 34.49 -8.70 -2.75
CA GLU A 280 34.56 -9.89 -3.61
C GLU A 280 33.50 -9.84 -4.71
N LEU A 281 32.26 -9.46 -4.39
CA LEU A 281 31.20 -9.25 -5.38
C LEU A 281 31.59 -8.16 -6.39
N GLN A 282 32.20 -7.05 -5.92
CA GLN A 282 32.69 -6.01 -6.81
C GLN A 282 33.82 -6.51 -7.74
N ARG A 283 34.70 -7.38 -7.24
CA ARG A 283 35.72 -8.06 -8.07
C ARG A 283 35.09 -9.00 -9.09
N GLN A 284 34.06 -9.76 -8.72
CA GLN A 284 33.35 -10.63 -9.65
C GLN A 284 32.67 -9.83 -10.77
N LEU A 285 31.97 -8.74 -10.41
CA LEU A 285 31.34 -7.85 -11.40
C LEU A 285 32.35 -7.22 -12.36
N THR A 286 33.52 -6.80 -11.88
CA THR A 286 34.57 -6.27 -12.77
C THR A 286 35.16 -7.35 -13.69
N GLN A 287 35.32 -8.58 -13.19
CA GLN A 287 35.74 -9.72 -14.02
C GLN A 287 34.70 -10.11 -15.07
N GLU A 288 33.42 -10.14 -14.73
CA GLU A 288 32.34 -10.40 -15.69
C GLU A 288 32.28 -9.31 -16.74
N HIS A 289 32.38 -8.05 -16.34
CA HIS A 289 32.44 -6.93 -17.28
C HIS A 289 33.63 -7.05 -18.25
N ALA A 290 34.82 -7.42 -17.75
CA ALA A 290 35.98 -7.66 -18.60
C ALA A 290 35.74 -8.82 -19.60
N LYS A 291 35.15 -9.93 -19.15
CA LYS A 291 34.79 -11.07 -20.03
C LYS A 291 33.78 -10.66 -21.10
N ASP A 292 32.80 -9.84 -20.77
CA ASP A 292 31.81 -9.36 -21.74
C ASP A 292 32.43 -8.38 -22.75
N VAL A 293 33.32 -7.50 -22.32
CA VAL A 293 34.10 -6.63 -23.22
C VAL A 293 34.95 -7.48 -24.19
N GLU A 294 35.61 -8.54 -23.69
CA GLU A 294 36.33 -9.47 -24.57
C GLU A 294 35.42 -10.20 -25.55
N ARG A 295 34.25 -10.67 -25.13
CA ARG A 295 33.24 -11.28 -26.01
C ARG A 295 32.81 -10.31 -27.10
N HIS A 296 32.50 -9.06 -26.73
CA HIS A 296 32.16 -8.01 -27.70
C HIS A 296 33.30 -7.74 -28.69
N ARG A 297 34.55 -7.70 -28.21
CA ARG A 297 35.73 -7.56 -29.08
C ARG A 297 35.85 -8.73 -30.06
N ARG A 298 35.75 -9.98 -29.59
CA ARG A 298 35.81 -11.18 -30.46
C ARG A 298 34.69 -11.18 -31.49
N ASN A 299 33.47 -10.80 -31.09
CA ASN A 299 32.33 -10.69 -32.00
C ASN A 299 32.54 -9.59 -33.05
N ALA A 300 33.11 -8.44 -32.66
CA ALA A 300 33.44 -7.37 -33.60
C ALA A 300 34.54 -7.79 -34.59
N GLU A 301 35.57 -8.49 -34.12
CA GLU A 301 36.63 -9.06 -34.98
C GLU A 301 36.07 -10.12 -35.93
N ALA A 302 35.14 -10.98 -35.48
CA ALA A 302 34.46 -11.96 -36.32
C ALA A 302 33.59 -11.28 -37.41
N LEU A 303 32.89 -10.20 -37.06
CA LEU A 303 32.14 -9.39 -38.03
C LEU A 303 33.06 -8.72 -39.06
N ARG A 304 34.22 -8.19 -38.63
CA ARG A 304 35.23 -7.64 -39.55
C ARG A 304 35.75 -8.70 -40.52
N ARG A 305 36.13 -9.88 -40.01
CA ARG A 305 36.56 -11.01 -40.85
C ARG A 305 35.48 -11.46 -41.83
N ALA A 306 34.22 -11.52 -41.39
CA ALA A 306 33.11 -11.87 -42.28
C ALA A 306 32.87 -10.81 -43.36
N GLN A 307 33.05 -9.52 -43.03
CA GLN A 307 32.98 -8.43 -44.00
C GLN A 307 34.16 -8.45 -44.98
N GLU A 308 35.38 -8.71 -44.50
CA GLU A 308 36.57 -8.89 -45.35
C GLU A 308 36.41 -10.09 -46.28
N ALA A 309 35.96 -11.23 -45.77
CA ALA A 309 35.66 -12.41 -46.60
C ALA A 309 34.57 -12.11 -47.66
N LYS A 310 33.56 -11.31 -47.33
CA LYS A 310 32.56 -10.84 -48.31
C LYS A 310 33.19 -9.90 -49.34
N ARG A 311 34.05 -8.96 -48.92
CA ARG A 311 34.79 -8.07 -49.83
C ARG A 311 35.72 -8.84 -50.75
N GLU A 312 36.45 -9.83 -50.25
CA GLU A 312 37.30 -10.71 -51.07
C GLU A 312 36.49 -11.53 -52.07
N ARG A 313 35.31 -12.04 -51.68
CA ARG A 313 34.38 -12.71 -52.61
C ARG A 313 33.88 -11.75 -53.70
N LEU A 314 33.55 -10.52 -53.34
CA LEU A 314 33.14 -9.48 -54.29
C LEU A 314 34.30 -9.09 -55.23
N CYS A 315 35.51 -8.84 -54.71
CA CYS A 315 36.69 -8.55 -55.54
C CYS A 315 37.04 -9.71 -56.50
N ARG A 316 36.88 -10.96 -56.06
CA ARG A 316 37.07 -12.15 -56.93
C ARG A 316 35.97 -12.27 -58.00
N ALA A 317 34.73 -11.89 -57.68
CA ALA A 317 33.65 -11.84 -58.65
C ALA A 317 33.82 -10.67 -59.65
N ASP A 318 34.29 -9.51 -59.18
CA ASP A 318 34.57 -8.34 -60.01
C ASP A 318 35.75 -8.59 -60.96
N ALA A 319 36.78 -9.36 -60.55
CA ALA A 319 37.87 -9.80 -61.43
C ALA A 319 37.40 -10.73 -62.56
N VAL A 320 36.28 -11.45 -62.38
CA VAL A 320 35.64 -12.27 -63.43
C VAL A 320 34.71 -11.41 -64.30
N ALA A 321 34.05 -10.40 -63.73
CA ALA A 321 33.13 -9.50 -64.43
C ALA A 321 33.81 -8.49 -65.37
N HIS A 322 35.12 -8.23 -65.25
CA HIS A 322 35.86 -7.34 -66.16
C HIS A 322 36.13 -7.92 -67.55
N SER A 323 35.62 -9.13 -67.86
CA SER A 323 35.81 -9.77 -69.16
C SER A 323 34.67 -9.57 -70.17
N GLN A 324 33.52 -8.99 -69.79
CA GLN A 324 32.44 -8.73 -70.73
C GLN A 324 31.58 -7.54 -70.33
N VAL A 325 31.83 -6.37 -70.92
CA VAL A 325 30.76 -5.41 -71.24
C VAL A 325 31.16 -4.62 -72.50
N VAL A 326 30.57 -4.99 -73.63
CA VAL A 326 30.41 -4.09 -74.79
C VAL A 326 29.07 -3.38 -74.60
N PRO A 327 29.00 -2.03 -74.63
CA PRO A 327 27.74 -1.34 -74.49
C PRO A 327 27.04 -1.24 -75.86
N SER A 328 26.15 -2.18 -76.15
CA SER A 328 25.12 -1.96 -77.18
C SER A 328 23.96 -1.20 -76.54
N GLY A 329 23.69 0.00 -77.04
CA GLY A 329 22.65 0.91 -76.55
C GLY A 329 21.23 0.38 -76.77
N SER A 330 20.84 -0.62 -75.99
CA SER A 330 19.48 -1.16 -75.91
C SER A 330 18.66 -0.34 -74.91
N LEU A 331 17.38 -0.14 -75.22
CA LEU A 331 16.42 0.58 -74.38
C LEU A 331 16.22 -0.10 -73.01
N PHE A 332 16.43 -1.42 -72.96
CA PHE A 332 16.43 -2.20 -71.72
C PHE A 332 17.61 -1.87 -70.81
N ASP A 333 18.82 -1.65 -71.36
CA ASP A 333 20.00 -1.26 -70.58
C ASP A 333 19.85 0.13 -69.95
N ALA A 334 19.16 1.04 -70.64
CA ALA A 334 18.85 2.37 -70.11
C ALA A 334 17.85 2.31 -68.94
N MET A 335 16.85 1.43 -69.02
CA MET A 335 15.90 1.16 -67.94
C MET A 335 16.59 0.51 -66.73
N GLU A 336 17.42 -0.52 -66.93
CA GLU A 336 18.17 -1.14 -65.84
C GLU A 336 19.13 -0.14 -65.16
N ARG A 337 19.76 0.75 -65.92
CA ARG A 337 20.59 1.82 -65.34
C ARG A 337 19.77 2.80 -64.50
N ARG A 338 18.55 3.16 -64.94
CA ARG A 338 17.64 3.98 -64.13
C ARG A 338 17.23 3.28 -62.84
N GLU A 339 16.82 2.02 -62.92
CA GLU A 339 16.46 1.23 -61.74
C GLU A 339 17.63 1.07 -60.77
N ARG A 340 18.85 0.85 -61.26
CA ARG A 340 20.07 0.79 -60.42
C ARG A 340 20.36 2.14 -59.75
N VAL A 341 20.18 3.27 -60.46
CA VAL A 341 20.36 4.61 -59.89
C VAL A 341 19.28 4.92 -58.85
N GLU A 342 18.03 4.51 -59.09
CA GLU A 342 16.93 4.66 -58.14
C GLU A 342 17.11 3.76 -56.90
N ALA A 343 17.62 2.54 -57.08
CA ALA A 343 17.99 1.65 -55.99
C ALA A 343 19.14 2.20 -55.13
N LEU A 344 20.13 2.85 -55.74
CA LEU A 344 21.19 3.53 -55.00
C LEU A 344 20.67 4.76 -54.25
N ARG A 345 19.78 5.56 -54.86
CA ARG A 345 19.12 6.68 -54.19
C ARG A 345 18.23 6.23 -53.04
N SER A 346 17.49 5.14 -53.18
CA SER A 346 16.65 4.60 -52.11
C SER A 346 17.50 4.05 -50.96
N GLN A 347 18.60 3.35 -51.24
CA GLN A 347 19.57 2.94 -50.21
C GLN A 347 20.19 4.14 -49.49
N GLN A 348 20.55 5.20 -50.21
CA GLN A 348 21.12 6.40 -49.61
C GLN A 348 20.12 7.09 -48.68
N LYS A 349 18.87 7.25 -49.11
CA LYS A 349 17.77 7.75 -48.25
C LYS A 349 17.55 6.88 -47.02
N GLN A 350 17.63 5.55 -47.14
CA GLN A 350 17.52 4.65 -45.99
C GLN A 350 18.67 4.86 -44.99
N ARG A 351 19.90 5.05 -45.47
CA ARG A 351 21.05 5.35 -44.60
C ARG A 351 20.89 6.70 -43.89
N GLU A 352 20.46 7.72 -44.60
CA GLU A 352 20.16 9.05 -44.04
C GLU A 352 19.04 8.98 -42.99
N ASN A 353 17.97 8.22 -43.26
CA ASN A 353 16.90 8.00 -42.28
C ASN A 353 17.41 7.24 -41.04
N MET A 354 18.29 6.25 -41.20
CA MET A 354 18.89 5.55 -40.06
C MET A 354 19.82 6.43 -39.24
N THR A 355 20.62 7.31 -39.87
CA THR A 355 21.49 8.23 -39.13
C THR A 355 20.70 9.31 -38.40
N LEU A 356 19.63 9.83 -39.01
CA LEU A 356 18.70 10.75 -38.36
C LEU A 356 17.99 10.08 -37.17
N ASN A 357 17.51 8.84 -37.34
CA ASN A 357 16.87 8.10 -36.25
C ASN A 357 17.87 7.78 -35.13
N ALA A 358 19.13 7.45 -35.46
CA ALA A 358 20.19 7.25 -34.47
C ALA A 358 20.50 8.53 -33.68
N ARG A 359 20.55 9.70 -34.34
CA ARG A 359 20.72 11.00 -33.67
C ARG A 359 19.55 11.32 -32.75
N LEU A 360 18.32 11.16 -33.24
CA LEU A 360 17.12 11.38 -32.44
C LEU A 360 17.05 10.43 -31.23
N ALA A 361 17.47 9.17 -31.39
CA ALA A 361 17.56 8.21 -30.31
C ALA A 361 18.65 8.59 -29.29
N ALA A 362 19.78 9.13 -29.74
CA ALA A 362 20.84 9.63 -28.86
C ALA A 362 20.36 10.87 -28.07
N GLU A 363 19.68 11.81 -28.71
CA GLU A 363 19.09 12.99 -28.06
C GLU A 363 18.01 12.60 -27.03
N LYS A 364 17.17 11.59 -27.34
CA LYS A 364 16.20 11.03 -26.39
C LYS A 364 16.88 10.38 -25.19
N ARG A 365 18.00 9.69 -25.39
CA ARG A 365 18.78 9.11 -24.28
C ARG A 365 19.45 10.20 -23.44
N ALA A 366 20.01 11.22 -24.07
CA ALA A 366 20.66 12.33 -23.39
C ALA A 366 19.66 13.17 -22.57
N SER A 367 18.48 13.46 -23.12
CA SER A 367 17.40 14.13 -22.38
C SER A 367 16.88 13.30 -21.22
N ALA A 368 16.66 11.99 -21.42
CA ALA A 368 16.27 11.09 -20.33
C ALA A 368 17.34 10.98 -19.22
N GLN A 369 18.64 11.01 -19.58
CA GLN A 369 19.72 11.06 -18.61
C GLN A 369 19.73 12.39 -17.84
N ALA A 370 19.58 13.52 -18.54
CA ALA A 370 19.51 14.83 -17.92
C ALA A 370 18.31 14.97 -16.97
N GLU A 371 17.15 14.39 -17.30
CA GLU A 371 15.99 14.33 -16.39
C GLU A 371 16.30 13.51 -15.13
N ARG A 372 16.89 12.32 -15.27
CA ARG A 372 17.31 11.50 -14.12
C ARG A 372 18.33 12.21 -13.24
N ASP A 373 19.24 12.97 -13.83
CA ASP A 373 20.24 13.73 -13.07
C ASP A 373 19.60 14.91 -12.34
N ARG A 374 18.61 15.59 -12.93
CA ARG A 374 17.79 16.59 -12.22
C ARG A 374 16.99 15.98 -11.08
N GLU A 375 16.38 14.81 -11.29
CA GLU A 375 15.67 14.08 -10.23
C GLU A 375 16.63 13.73 -9.09
N ARG A 376 17.83 13.21 -9.38
CA ARG A 376 18.86 12.94 -8.37
C ARG A 376 19.29 14.18 -7.62
N GLN A 377 19.46 15.31 -8.30
CA GLN A 377 19.79 16.59 -7.66
C GLN A 377 18.66 17.03 -6.73
N SER A 378 17.42 17.02 -7.19
CA SER A 378 16.26 17.40 -6.36
C SER A 378 16.08 16.48 -5.14
N ALA A 379 16.29 15.17 -5.30
CA ALA A 379 16.25 14.21 -4.21
C ALA A 379 17.39 14.44 -3.19
N ALA A 380 18.60 14.77 -3.67
CA ALA A 380 19.72 15.11 -2.81
C ALA A 380 19.48 16.42 -2.05
N GLU A 381 18.91 17.44 -2.69
CA GLU A 381 18.52 18.70 -2.05
C GLU A 381 17.43 18.49 -0.99
N TYR A 382 16.42 17.67 -1.31
CA TYR A 382 15.38 17.30 -0.36
C TYR A 382 15.96 16.57 0.86
N ALA A 383 16.83 15.58 0.64
CA ALA A 383 17.50 14.86 1.73
C ALA A 383 18.36 15.78 2.61
N LYS A 384 19.08 16.74 2.01
CA LYS A 384 19.83 17.77 2.77
C LYS A 384 18.89 18.64 3.60
N ALA A 385 17.77 19.08 3.04
CA ALA A 385 16.80 19.89 3.75
C ALA A 385 16.14 19.14 4.93
N GLU A 386 15.89 17.83 4.79
CA GLU A 386 15.40 17.00 5.90
C GLU A 386 16.44 16.84 7.00
N LEU A 387 17.71 16.62 6.65
CA LEU A 387 18.80 16.55 7.62
C LEU A 387 18.95 17.87 8.39
N GLU A 388 18.86 19.01 7.72
CA GLU A 388 18.88 20.32 8.39
C GLU A 388 17.69 20.52 9.34
N LYS A 389 16.49 20.10 8.95
CA LYS A 389 15.31 20.16 9.83
C LYS A 389 15.51 19.28 11.07
N PHE A 390 15.99 18.06 10.88
CA PHE A 390 16.28 17.13 11.98
C PHE A 390 17.33 17.70 12.94
N GLN A 391 18.41 18.29 12.41
CA GLN A 391 19.43 18.96 13.24
C GLN A 391 18.83 20.10 14.07
N ARG A 392 18.00 20.96 13.46
CA ARG A 392 17.30 22.04 14.18
C ARG A 392 16.36 21.50 15.27
N GLU A 393 15.70 20.38 15.04
CA GLU A 393 14.87 19.73 16.06
C GLU A 393 15.69 19.18 17.22
N VAL A 394 16.81 18.52 16.94
CA VAL A 394 17.74 18.02 17.96
C VAL A 394 18.29 19.18 18.80
N GLU A 395 18.66 20.30 18.18
CA GLU A 395 19.09 21.51 18.88
C GLU A 395 18.00 22.08 19.79
N ARG A 396 16.75 22.17 19.30
CA ARG A 396 15.60 22.60 20.11
C ARG A 396 15.38 21.68 21.31
N VAL A 397 15.51 20.37 21.14
CA VAL A 397 15.39 19.41 22.24
C VAL A 397 16.52 19.58 23.25
N ARG A 398 17.76 19.81 22.80
CA ARG A 398 18.89 20.10 23.69
C ARG A 398 18.67 21.39 24.50
N GLN A 399 18.21 22.45 23.85
CA GLN A 399 17.87 23.72 24.52
C GLN A 399 16.74 23.54 25.55
N ARG A 400 15.69 22.79 25.21
CA ARG A 400 14.62 22.47 26.17
C ARG A 400 15.15 21.76 27.41
N ARG A 401 15.98 20.74 27.23
CA ARG A 401 16.60 20.02 28.35
C ARG A 401 17.51 20.91 29.20
N GLN A 402 18.24 21.84 28.58
CA GLN A 402 19.04 22.82 29.32
C GLN A 402 18.16 23.75 30.14
N ASN A 403 17.08 24.27 29.56
CA ASN A 403 16.12 25.13 30.26
C ASN A 403 15.41 24.39 31.41
N GLU A 404 15.02 23.12 31.20
CA GLU A 404 14.45 22.27 32.26
C GLU A 404 15.43 22.06 33.42
N ARG A 405 16.72 21.87 33.13
CA ARG A 405 17.76 21.76 34.18
C ARG A 405 17.92 23.06 34.95
N LEU A 406 17.99 24.21 34.26
CA LEU A 406 18.05 25.51 34.92
C LEU A 406 16.82 25.76 35.80
N GLN A 407 15.62 25.42 35.32
CA GLN A 407 14.40 25.52 36.13
C GLN A 407 14.42 24.59 37.36
N GLN A 408 14.98 23.38 37.23
CA GLN A 408 15.15 22.47 38.36
C GLN A 408 16.16 23.00 39.38
N GLU A 409 17.27 23.59 38.92
CA GLU A 409 18.27 24.24 39.79
C GLU A 409 17.68 25.46 40.52
N GLU A 410 16.93 26.31 39.81
CA GLU A 410 16.21 27.44 40.40
C GLU A 410 15.17 26.99 41.43
N ALA A 411 14.37 25.96 41.11
CA ALA A 411 13.38 25.40 42.02
C ALA A 411 14.05 24.76 43.26
N ALA A 412 15.18 24.06 43.09
CA ALA A 412 15.95 23.50 44.19
C ALA A 412 16.55 24.60 45.07
N ALA A 413 17.09 25.67 44.48
CA ALA A 413 17.61 26.83 45.22
C ALA A 413 16.49 27.57 45.97
N ALA A 414 15.31 27.73 45.37
CA ALA A 414 14.13 28.30 46.02
C ALA A 414 13.65 27.44 47.19
N ALA A 415 13.62 26.11 47.02
CA ALA A 415 13.29 25.17 48.09
C ALA A 415 14.32 25.20 49.23
N ALA A 416 15.62 25.33 48.92
CA ALA A 416 16.67 25.48 49.92
C ALA A 416 16.51 26.79 50.70
N LYS A 417 16.24 27.92 50.01
CA LYS A 417 15.94 29.21 50.66
C LYS A 417 14.70 29.14 51.54
N ALA A 418 13.63 28.46 51.09
CA ALA A 418 12.42 28.28 51.89
C ALA A 418 12.68 27.42 53.15
N ARG A 419 13.47 26.35 53.03
CA ARG A 419 13.91 25.55 54.19
C ARG A 419 14.77 26.34 55.16
N GLN A 420 15.68 27.17 54.64
CA GLN A 420 16.50 28.06 55.46
C GLN A 420 15.64 29.11 56.18
N ALA A 421 14.71 29.76 55.48
CA ALA A 421 13.76 30.69 56.08
C ALA A 421 12.86 30.02 57.13
N GLN A 422 12.43 28.77 56.91
CA GLN A 422 11.71 27.99 57.93
C GLN A 422 12.58 27.65 59.14
N ALA A 423 13.85 27.30 58.93
CA ALA A 423 14.79 27.04 60.01
C ALA A 423 15.11 28.32 60.81
N ASP A 424 15.29 29.46 60.14
CA ASP A 424 15.51 30.76 60.77
C ASP A 424 14.25 31.24 61.50
N ALA A 425 13.05 31.04 60.94
CA ALA A 425 11.79 31.28 61.63
C ALA A 425 11.58 30.35 62.84
N ALA A 426 12.08 29.11 62.79
CA ALA A 426 12.08 28.20 63.94
C ALA A 426 13.10 28.62 65.01
N ARG A 427 14.22 29.26 64.63
CA ARG A 427 15.21 29.83 65.55
C ARG A 427 14.74 31.12 66.22
N HIS A 428 13.95 31.94 65.52
CA HIS A 428 13.35 33.17 66.06
C HIS A 428 12.03 32.95 66.81
N LYS A 429 11.48 31.74 66.78
CA LYS A 429 10.52 31.33 67.80
C LYS A 429 11.31 31.13 69.09
N GLU A 430 11.32 32.15 69.93
CA GLU A 430 11.70 31.96 71.33
C GLU A 430 10.92 30.76 71.86
N PRO A 431 11.58 29.76 72.48
CA PRO A 431 10.86 28.77 73.24
C PRO A 431 10.21 29.55 74.38
N SER A 432 8.94 29.95 74.22
CA SER A 432 8.14 30.36 75.36
C SER A 432 8.24 29.19 76.33
N SER A 433 8.94 29.42 77.44
CA SER A 433 9.20 28.48 78.51
C SER A 433 7.91 27.94 79.15
N GLU A 434 6.75 28.45 78.73
CA GLU A 434 5.41 27.97 79.08
C GLU A 434 4.97 26.69 78.34
N ALA A 435 5.67 26.24 77.29
CA ALA A 435 5.26 25.03 76.54
C ALA A 435 5.89 23.71 77.06
N PHE A 436 6.67 23.74 78.14
CA PHE A 436 7.23 22.52 78.77
C PHE A 436 6.35 21.95 79.91
N LEU A 437 5.16 22.52 80.15
CA LEU A 437 4.19 22.00 81.12
C LEU A 437 2.83 21.63 80.52
N PHE A 438 2.72 21.57 79.19
CA PHE A 438 1.51 21.08 78.54
C PHE A 438 1.80 19.84 77.69
N TRP A 439 2.16 18.74 78.36
CA TRP A 439 1.60 17.48 77.90
C TRP A 439 0.08 17.62 78.06
N PRO A 440 -0.73 17.45 76.99
CA PRO A 440 -2.16 17.42 77.17
C PRO A 440 -2.49 16.17 77.98
N ALA A 441 -2.62 16.33 79.30
CA ALA A 441 -3.06 15.31 80.25
C ALA A 441 -4.55 14.97 80.08
N SER A 442 -5.06 15.08 78.85
CA SER A 442 -6.41 14.68 78.47
C SER A 442 -6.45 14.26 77.01
N ARG A 443 -5.60 13.27 76.66
CA ARG A 443 -6.03 12.22 75.72
C ARG A 443 -7.22 11.50 76.34
N THR A 444 -8.40 12.12 76.26
CA THR A 444 -9.63 11.43 76.63
C THR A 444 -9.83 10.30 75.63
N LEU A 445 -10.22 9.12 76.13
CA LEU A 445 -10.48 7.93 75.30
C LEU A 445 -11.36 8.28 74.08
N ARG A 446 -12.34 9.17 74.29
CA ARG A 446 -13.27 9.67 73.27
C ARG A 446 -12.59 10.48 72.14
N ALA A 447 -11.53 11.24 72.43
CA ALA A 447 -10.81 12.01 71.41
C ALA A 447 -9.92 11.11 70.52
N GLU A 448 -9.36 10.04 71.09
CA GLU A 448 -8.65 9.01 70.32
C GLU A 448 -9.63 8.13 69.51
N GLU A 449 -10.81 7.82 70.06
CA GLU A 449 -11.91 7.17 69.32
C GLU A 449 -12.43 8.03 68.16
N ALA A 450 -12.55 9.35 68.34
CA ALA A 450 -12.89 10.27 67.25
C ALA A 450 -11.83 10.27 66.14
N LYS A 451 -10.54 10.36 66.49
CA LYS A 451 -9.44 10.29 65.51
C LYS A 451 -9.38 8.96 64.78
N THR A 452 -9.60 7.85 65.48
CA THR A 452 -9.59 6.52 64.86
C THR A 452 -10.79 6.31 63.94
N THR A 453 -11.97 6.84 64.27
CA THR A 453 -13.14 6.80 63.39
C THR A 453 -12.99 7.73 62.18
N GLU A 454 -12.40 8.91 62.35
CA GLU A 454 -12.03 9.81 61.25
C GLU A 454 -10.99 9.18 60.32
N ASN A 455 -9.94 8.56 60.88
CA ASN A 455 -8.95 7.83 60.09
C ASN A 455 -9.57 6.65 59.34
N ARG A 456 -10.52 5.92 59.96
CA ARG A 456 -11.26 4.85 59.28
C ARG A 456 -12.08 5.40 58.12
N ARG A 457 -12.83 6.49 58.32
CA ARG A 457 -13.61 7.16 57.26
C ARG A 457 -12.72 7.64 56.12
N PHE A 458 -11.58 8.26 56.45
CA PHE A 458 -10.59 8.69 55.45
C PHE A 458 -10.08 7.52 54.60
N HIS A 459 -9.75 6.38 55.21
CA HIS A 459 -9.33 5.20 54.47
C HIS A 459 -10.47 4.55 53.68
N GLU A 460 -11.71 4.58 54.17
CA GLU A 460 -12.90 4.13 53.43
C GLU A 460 -13.16 5.02 52.20
N ASP A 461 -13.03 6.34 52.33
CA ASP A 461 -13.19 7.27 51.21
C ASP A 461 -12.07 7.11 50.18
N LEU A 462 -10.82 6.88 50.60
CA LEU A 462 -9.73 6.51 49.69
C LEU A 462 -10.01 5.21 48.93
N ARG A 463 -10.61 4.20 49.58
CA ARG A 463 -11.01 2.95 48.91
C ARG A 463 -12.13 3.21 47.89
N ARG A 464 -13.15 3.98 48.26
CA ARG A 464 -14.24 4.37 47.35
C ARG A 464 -13.73 5.15 46.15
N ASP A 465 -12.79 6.06 46.34
CA ASP A 465 -12.21 6.83 45.23
C ASP A 465 -11.31 5.96 44.33
N ALA A 466 -10.58 5.01 44.90
CA ALA A 466 -9.84 4.02 44.12
C ALA A 466 -10.78 3.11 43.30
N GLU A 467 -11.89 2.66 43.88
CA GLU A 467 -12.93 1.89 43.21
C GLU A 467 -13.62 2.68 42.09
N LYS A 468 -14.00 3.94 42.35
CA LYS A 468 -14.54 4.85 41.33
C LYS A 468 -13.57 5.02 40.16
N LYS A 469 -12.29 5.27 40.43
CA LYS A 469 -11.26 5.38 39.38
C LYS A 469 -11.11 4.09 38.58
N ARG A 470 -11.16 2.92 39.24
CA ARG A 470 -11.13 1.61 38.56
C ARG A 470 -12.36 1.43 37.65
N ASN A 471 -13.55 1.76 38.14
CA ASN A 471 -14.80 1.66 37.38
C ASN A 471 -14.84 2.66 36.21
N ASP A 472 -14.39 3.89 36.40
CA ASP A 472 -14.29 4.88 35.32
C ASP A 472 -13.29 4.45 34.25
N CYS A 473 -12.15 3.87 34.65
CA CYS A 473 -11.19 3.29 33.71
C CYS A 473 -11.77 2.08 32.96
N ALA A 474 -12.56 1.23 33.63
CA ALA A 474 -13.25 0.11 33.00
C ALA A 474 -14.28 0.62 31.97
N ARG A 475 -15.13 1.59 32.35
CA ARG A 475 -16.14 2.18 31.46
C ARG A 475 -15.50 2.82 30.23
N LYS A 476 -14.42 3.59 30.40
CA LYS A 476 -13.68 4.17 29.27
C LYS A 476 -13.15 3.12 28.30
N LYS A 477 -12.59 2.01 28.81
CA LYS A 477 -12.12 0.90 27.98
C LYS A 477 -13.27 0.21 27.24
N GLU A 478 -14.45 0.09 27.86
CA GLU A 478 -15.64 -0.45 27.19
C GLU A 478 -16.16 0.49 26.11
N GLU A 479 -16.19 1.80 26.36
CA GLU A 479 -16.54 2.82 25.37
C GLU A 479 -15.55 2.82 24.18
N GLU A 480 -14.25 2.68 24.44
CA GLU A 480 -13.22 2.52 23.40
C GLU A 480 -13.46 1.25 22.57
N ARG A 481 -13.66 0.10 23.23
CA ARG A 481 -13.98 -1.15 22.53
C ARG A 481 -15.27 -1.06 21.71
N ALA A 482 -16.28 -0.32 22.20
CA ALA A 482 -17.51 -0.11 21.46
C ALA A 482 -17.29 0.77 20.22
N ARG A 483 -16.44 1.79 20.30
CA ARG A 483 -16.03 2.61 19.15
C ARG A 483 -15.23 1.79 18.14
N ASP A 484 -14.31 0.96 18.60
CA ASP A 484 -13.52 0.08 17.72
C ASP A 484 -14.42 -0.92 16.99
N ARG A 485 -15.38 -1.53 17.70
CA ARG A 485 -16.39 -2.41 17.07
C ARG A 485 -17.22 -1.66 16.01
N ALA A 486 -17.67 -0.44 16.33
CA ALA A 486 -18.45 0.36 15.38
C ALA A 486 -17.61 0.74 14.13
N LEU A 487 -16.32 0.99 14.29
CA LEU A 487 -15.42 1.27 13.17
C LEU A 487 -15.21 0.01 12.30
N ILE A 488 -14.96 -1.14 12.91
CA ILE A 488 -14.84 -2.42 12.20
C ILE A 488 -16.14 -2.75 11.45
N GLU A 489 -17.30 -2.54 12.07
CA GLU A 489 -18.60 -2.73 11.41
C GLU A 489 -18.79 -1.78 10.22
N TYR A 490 -18.33 -0.53 10.33
CA TYR A 490 -18.38 0.42 9.23
C TYR A 490 -17.45 -0.01 8.07
N ASP A 491 -16.21 -0.39 8.39
CA ASP A 491 -15.22 -0.80 7.38
C ASP A 491 -15.63 -2.10 6.68
N THR A 492 -16.17 -3.05 7.42
CA THR A 492 -16.71 -4.30 6.85
C THR A 492 -17.92 -4.04 5.95
N ARG A 493 -18.84 -3.14 6.31
CA ARG A 493 -19.95 -2.73 5.43
C ARG A 493 -19.44 -2.03 4.17
N SER A 494 -18.49 -1.12 4.31
CA SER A 494 -17.85 -0.42 3.18
C SER A 494 -17.16 -1.40 2.22
N ALA A 495 -16.41 -2.36 2.77
CA ALA A 495 -15.76 -3.42 1.99
C ALA A 495 -16.78 -4.33 1.27
N GLN A 496 -17.89 -4.69 1.94
CA GLN A 496 -18.98 -5.43 1.31
C GLN A 496 -19.64 -4.65 0.18
N GLU A 497 -19.87 -3.35 0.35
CA GLU A 497 -20.41 -2.48 -0.70
C GLU A 497 -19.44 -2.36 -1.90
N ALA A 498 -18.14 -2.21 -1.66
CA ALA A 498 -17.13 -2.19 -2.71
C ALA A 498 -17.10 -3.51 -3.49
N ALA A 499 -17.06 -4.65 -2.79
CA ALA A 499 -17.12 -5.97 -3.42
C ALA A 499 -18.42 -6.19 -4.21
N ALA A 500 -19.55 -5.65 -3.74
CA ALA A 500 -20.82 -5.71 -4.47
C ALA A 500 -20.79 -4.86 -5.75
N ARG A 501 -20.10 -3.71 -5.75
CA ARG A 501 -19.91 -2.88 -6.95
C ARG A 501 -19.00 -3.58 -7.97
N GLU A 502 -17.88 -4.14 -7.53
CA GLU A 502 -16.98 -4.91 -8.41
C GLU A 502 -17.71 -6.10 -9.05
N ARG A 503 -18.56 -6.81 -8.30
CA ARG A 503 -19.39 -7.89 -8.85
C ARG A 503 -20.39 -7.39 -9.89
N LYS A 504 -20.97 -6.20 -9.72
CA LYS A 504 -21.86 -5.59 -10.73
C LYS A 504 -21.09 -5.20 -11.98
N GLU A 505 -19.95 -4.52 -11.83
CA GLU A 505 -19.09 -4.14 -12.95
C GLU A 505 -18.57 -5.37 -13.71
N ALA A 506 -18.22 -6.45 -13.00
CA ALA A 506 -17.81 -7.70 -13.62
C ALA A 506 -18.96 -8.35 -14.43
N ARG A 507 -20.20 -8.26 -13.93
CA ARG A 507 -21.39 -8.72 -14.67
C ARG A 507 -21.65 -7.86 -15.90
N GLU A 508 -21.59 -6.55 -15.78
CA GLU A 508 -21.75 -5.62 -16.90
C GLU A 508 -20.67 -5.86 -17.97
N LYS A 509 -19.40 -6.00 -17.59
CA LYS A 509 -18.30 -6.37 -18.51
C LYS A 509 -18.55 -7.72 -19.18
N ALA A 510 -19.05 -8.71 -18.45
CA ALA A 510 -19.39 -10.01 -19.02
C ALA A 510 -20.57 -9.93 -20.01
N GLU A 511 -21.58 -9.11 -19.72
CA GLU A 511 -22.70 -8.85 -20.62
C GLU A 511 -22.26 -8.09 -21.88
N ASP A 512 -21.38 -7.10 -21.75
CA ASP A 512 -20.82 -6.37 -22.89
C ASP A 512 -19.95 -7.27 -23.77
N LEU A 513 -19.16 -8.15 -23.17
CA LEU A 513 -18.42 -9.18 -23.91
C LEU A 513 -19.37 -10.14 -24.64
N ARG A 514 -20.48 -10.53 -24.02
CA ARG A 514 -21.51 -11.35 -24.69
C ARG A 514 -22.11 -10.61 -25.88
N ARG A 515 -22.51 -9.34 -25.71
CA ARG A 515 -23.07 -8.50 -26.80
C ARG A 515 -22.09 -8.30 -27.95
N THR A 516 -20.81 -8.06 -27.65
CA THR A 516 -19.79 -7.90 -28.69
C THR A 516 -19.54 -9.20 -29.45
N LEU A 517 -19.49 -10.35 -28.76
CA LEU A 517 -19.40 -11.65 -29.40
C LEU A 517 -20.63 -11.97 -30.26
N GLU A 518 -21.84 -11.69 -29.77
CA GLU A 518 -23.08 -11.84 -30.55
C GLU A 518 -23.07 -10.96 -31.80
N ALA A 519 -22.61 -9.70 -31.69
CA ALA A 519 -22.45 -8.80 -32.84
C ALA A 519 -21.42 -9.32 -33.85
N GLN A 520 -20.27 -9.85 -33.38
CA GLN A 520 -19.28 -10.46 -34.26
C GLN A 520 -19.82 -11.72 -34.95
N ILE A 521 -20.60 -12.55 -34.25
CA ILE A 521 -21.27 -13.72 -34.82
C ILE A 521 -22.30 -13.28 -35.86
N ALA A 522 -23.12 -12.26 -35.58
CA ALA A 522 -24.09 -11.71 -36.52
C ALA A 522 -23.41 -11.12 -37.77
N GLN A 523 -22.32 -10.38 -37.59
CA GLN A 523 -21.53 -9.83 -38.69
C GLN A 523 -20.88 -10.94 -39.53
N LYS A 524 -20.34 -12.00 -38.91
CA LYS A 524 -19.84 -13.19 -39.61
C LYS A 524 -20.95 -13.88 -40.39
N ARG A 525 -22.15 -14.03 -39.81
CA ARG A 525 -23.33 -14.57 -40.51
C ARG A 525 -23.71 -13.72 -41.72
N GLN A 526 -23.78 -12.40 -41.59
CA GLN A 526 -24.03 -11.49 -42.72
C GLN A 526 -22.96 -11.60 -43.82
N LYS A 527 -21.67 -11.65 -43.45
CA LYS A 527 -20.57 -11.87 -44.40
C LYS A 527 -20.67 -13.23 -45.12
N THR A 528 -21.07 -14.31 -44.41
CA THR A 528 -21.28 -15.62 -45.05
C THR A 528 -22.49 -15.63 -45.98
N VAL A 529 -23.56 -14.88 -45.68
CA VAL A 529 -24.70 -14.71 -46.58
C VAL A 529 -24.30 -13.88 -47.81
N GLY A 530 -23.53 -12.80 -47.63
CA GLY A 530 -22.96 -12.01 -48.72
C GLY A 530 -21.99 -12.81 -49.61
N MET A 531 -21.16 -13.70 -49.02
CA MET A 531 -20.32 -14.63 -49.80
C MET A 531 -21.16 -15.69 -50.54
N ARG A 532 -22.22 -16.23 -49.94
CA ARG A 532 -23.14 -17.15 -50.64
C ARG A 532 -23.89 -16.46 -51.77
N GLN A 533 -24.25 -15.19 -51.61
CA GLN A 533 -24.86 -14.37 -52.67
C GLN A 533 -23.85 -13.95 -53.75
N ALA A 534 -22.60 -13.66 -53.38
CA ALA A 534 -21.52 -13.42 -54.34
C ALA A 534 -21.14 -14.69 -55.13
N CYS A 535 -21.18 -15.86 -54.51
CA CYS A 535 -21.06 -17.15 -55.20
C CYS A 535 -22.29 -17.52 -56.05
N ALA A 536 -23.46 -16.92 -55.79
CA ALA A 536 -24.65 -17.05 -56.63
C ALA A 536 -24.70 -16.03 -57.78
N ALA A 537 -23.94 -14.94 -57.69
CA ALA A 537 -23.87 -13.87 -58.70
C ALA A 537 -22.69 -14.02 -59.68
N VAL A 538 -21.78 -14.97 -59.45
CA VAL A 538 -20.87 -15.45 -60.49
C VAL A 538 -21.65 -16.46 -61.32
N ASP A 539 -21.90 -16.15 -62.58
CA ASP A 539 -22.43 -17.06 -63.59
C ASP A 539 -21.64 -18.38 -63.59
N VAL A 540 -22.13 -19.37 -62.84
CA VAL A 540 -21.66 -20.75 -62.95
C VAL A 540 -22.32 -21.34 -64.19
N ARG A 541 -21.69 -21.10 -65.34
CA ARG A 541 -21.75 -22.06 -66.44
C ARG A 541 -21.26 -23.41 -65.90
N TYR A 542 -22.20 -24.34 -65.76
CA TYR A 542 -21.99 -25.79 -65.84
C TYR A 542 -20.77 -26.35 -65.09
N VAL A 543 -20.93 -26.64 -63.79
CA VAL A 543 -20.12 -27.69 -63.15
C VAL A 543 -20.94 -28.98 -63.26
N PRO A 544 -20.47 -30.01 -63.98
CA PRO A 544 -21.21 -31.27 -64.05
C PRO A 544 -21.29 -31.86 -62.64
N ALA A 545 -22.47 -32.32 -62.27
CA ALA A 545 -22.69 -33.06 -61.03
C ALA A 545 -21.65 -34.18 -60.94
N THR A 546 -20.82 -34.16 -59.91
CA THR A 546 -19.94 -35.27 -59.58
C THR A 546 -20.81 -36.46 -59.22
N GLU A 547 -21.03 -37.35 -60.19
CA GLU A 547 -21.65 -38.65 -59.96
C GLU A 547 -20.80 -39.41 -58.95
N ALA A 548 -21.39 -39.74 -57.79
CA ALA A 548 -20.73 -40.53 -56.77
C ALA A 548 -20.57 -41.97 -57.27
N VAL A 549 -19.39 -42.29 -57.81
CA VAL A 549 -19.04 -43.65 -58.25
C VAL A 549 -18.94 -44.57 -57.04
N ARG A 550 -19.88 -45.51 -56.91
CA ARG A 550 -19.88 -46.54 -55.85
C ARG A 550 -18.93 -47.67 -56.26
N VAL A 551 -17.92 -47.92 -55.45
CA VAL A 551 -16.90 -48.97 -55.65
C VAL A 551 -16.98 -49.97 -54.49
N TYR A 552 -17.03 -51.26 -54.78
CA TYR A 552 -17.14 -52.32 -53.77
C TYR A 552 -15.81 -53.06 -53.62
N ARG A 553 -15.48 -53.45 -52.39
CA ARG A 553 -14.23 -54.16 -52.09
C ARG A 553 -14.47 -55.67 -52.22
N CYS A 554 -13.73 -56.33 -53.12
CA CYS A 554 -13.84 -57.77 -53.29
C CYS A 554 -13.32 -58.49 -52.03
N PRO A 555 -14.11 -59.36 -51.37
CA PRO A 555 -13.69 -60.01 -50.13
C PRO A 555 -12.62 -61.09 -50.33
N VAL A 556 -12.39 -61.55 -51.57
CA VAL A 556 -11.41 -62.60 -51.89
C VAL A 556 -10.05 -62.03 -52.29
N THR A 557 -10.01 -60.92 -53.03
CA THR A 557 -8.77 -60.30 -53.52
C THR A 557 -8.42 -58.97 -52.85
N GLY A 558 -9.36 -58.32 -52.16
CA GLY A 558 -9.15 -57.05 -51.43
C GLY A 558 -9.13 -55.78 -52.30
N GLU A 559 -9.18 -55.93 -53.62
CA GLU A 559 -9.19 -54.83 -54.59
C GLU A 559 -10.57 -54.14 -54.68
N LEU A 560 -10.56 -52.85 -55.06
CA LEU A 560 -11.77 -52.03 -55.20
C LEU A 560 -12.27 -52.08 -56.64
N LEU A 561 -13.44 -52.68 -56.85
CA LEU A 561 -14.05 -52.89 -58.17
C LEU A 561 -15.31 -52.03 -58.37
N PRO A 562 -15.54 -51.50 -59.59
CA PRO A 562 -16.74 -50.71 -59.90
C PRO A 562 -18.00 -51.57 -59.83
N ALA A 563 -19.16 -50.95 -59.53
CA ALA A 563 -20.43 -51.64 -59.30
C ALA A 563 -20.87 -52.60 -60.44
N SER A 564 -20.51 -52.30 -61.69
CA SER A 564 -20.82 -53.13 -62.86
C SER A 564 -20.10 -54.48 -62.89
N ALA A 565 -19.02 -54.65 -62.11
CA ALA A 565 -18.32 -55.93 -61.98
C ALA A 565 -18.98 -56.87 -60.94
N TYR A 566 -19.96 -56.36 -60.18
CA TYR A 566 -20.68 -57.08 -59.13
C TYR A 566 -22.10 -57.51 -59.56
N ASP A 567 -22.38 -57.54 -60.87
CA ASP A 567 -23.63 -58.08 -61.41
C ASP A 567 -23.53 -59.61 -61.52
N PHE A 568 -23.70 -60.30 -60.39
CA PHE A 568 -24.17 -61.69 -60.43
C PHE A 568 -25.61 -61.65 -60.94
N GLY A 569 -25.80 -62.00 -62.22
CA GLY A 569 -27.02 -61.85 -62.98
C GLY A 569 -28.30 -62.29 -62.28
N VAL A 570 -28.91 -61.39 -61.51
CA VAL A 570 -30.26 -61.52 -60.97
C VAL A 570 -31.12 -60.44 -61.62
N GLN A 571 -31.65 -60.77 -62.79
CA GLN A 571 -32.80 -60.07 -63.36
C GLN A 571 -34.01 -60.25 -62.41
N ARG A 572 -34.46 -59.16 -61.79
CA ARG A 572 -35.84 -58.97 -61.31
C ARG A 572 -36.15 -57.48 -61.52
N GLY A 573 -37.11 -57.04 -62.31
CA GLY A 573 -38.35 -57.68 -62.74
C GLY A 573 -39.52 -56.92 -62.11
N ARG A 574 -39.84 -55.75 -62.71
CA ARG A 574 -40.92 -54.79 -62.41
C ARG A 574 -40.84 -53.97 -61.13
#